data_AF-A0A822ZS70-F1
#
_entry.id   AF-A0A822ZS70-F1
#
_cell.length_a   1.000
_cell.length_b   1.000
_cell.length_c   1.000
_cell.angle_alpha   90.00
_cell.angle_beta   90.00
_cell.angle_gamma   90.00
#
_symmetry.space_group_name_H-M   'P 1'
#
loop_
_entity.id
_entity.type
_entity.pdbx_description
1 polymer ?
#
loop_
_entity_poly.entity_id
_entity_poly.type
_entity_poly.pdbx_seq_one_letter_code
_entity_poly.pdbx_strand_id
1 'polypeptide(L)'
;MEIKWTVFVLAMVVAMAMWGNVSEAKGKKEKVCTKGWECQGSKYCCNLTISDYFQVYQFENLFSKRNSPISHAVGFWDYQSFILASTLFQPLGFGTTGGKLMQMKEIAAFLGHVGSQTSC
;
A
#
# COMPACT_ATOMS: atom_id res chain seq x y z
N MET A 1 49.89 -45.18 11.72
CA MET A 1 49.54 -44.24 10.63
C MET A 1 48.06 -44.34 10.24
N GLU A 2 47.45 -45.52 10.42
CA GLU A 2 46.02 -45.82 10.23
C GLU A 2 45.04 -44.84 10.91
N ILE A 3 45.24 -44.54 12.21
CA ILE A 3 44.28 -43.75 13.02
C ILE A 3 44.16 -42.30 12.52
N LYS A 4 45.26 -41.71 12.02
CA LYS A 4 45.27 -40.34 11.49
C LYS A 4 44.42 -40.25 10.22
N TRP A 5 44.47 -41.26 9.37
CA TRP A 5 43.68 -41.32 8.14
C TRP A 5 42.19 -41.55 8.43
N THR A 6 41.86 -42.41 9.40
CA THR A 6 40.46 -42.65 9.78
C THR A 6 39.80 -41.39 10.34
N VAL A 7 40.50 -40.64 11.20
CA VAL A 7 39.98 -39.36 11.73
C VAL A 7 39.78 -38.32 10.63
N PHE A 8 40.69 -38.28 9.64
CA PHE A 8 40.61 -37.32 8.54
C PHE A 8 39.43 -37.61 7.59
N VAL A 9 39.21 -38.90 7.27
CA VAL A 9 38.06 -39.34 6.47
C VAL A 9 36.75 -39.07 7.21
N LEU A 10 36.69 -39.36 8.51
CA LEU A 10 35.50 -39.09 9.32
C LEU A 10 35.16 -37.59 9.35
N ALA A 11 36.17 -36.72 9.48
CA ALA A 11 35.98 -35.27 9.47
C ALA A 11 35.47 -34.76 8.11
N MET A 12 35.94 -35.31 6.99
CA MET A 12 35.42 -34.97 5.66
C MET A 12 33.98 -35.42 5.45
N VAL A 13 33.60 -36.61 5.93
CA VAL A 13 32.22 -37.11 5.83
C VAL A 13 31.27 -36.24 6.65
N VAL A 14 31.67 -35.81 7.84
CA VAL A 14 30.88 -34.88 8.68
C VAL A 14 30.75 -33.51 8.00
N ALA A 15 31.83 -32.98 7.42
CA ALA A 15 31.79 -31.71 6.70
C ALA A 15 30.86 -31.76 5.46
N MET A 16 30.87 -32.85 4.70
CA MET A 16 29.95 -33.06 3.58
C MET A 16 28.49 -33.19 4.02
N ALA A 17 28.23 -33.88 5.14
CA ALA A 17 26.87 -33.98 5.70
C ALA A 17 26.31 -32.61 6.16
N MET A 18 27.17 -31.69 6.56
CA MET A 18 26.78 -30.34 6.98
C MET A 18 26.54 -29.35 5.82
N TRP A 19 26.94 -29.69 4.58
CA TRP A 19 26.65 -28.88 3.39
C TRP A 19 25.25 -29.10 2.81
N GLY A 20 24.54 -30.17 3.21
CA GLY A 20 23.25 -30.57 2.64
C GLY A 20 22.02 -29.83 3.17
N ASN A 21 22.16 -28.88 4.10
CA ASN A 21 21.04 -28.16 4.72
C ASN A 21 21.11 -26.64 4.53
N VAL A 22 21.53 -26.17 3.36
CA VAL A 22 21.12 -24.83 2.92
C VAL A 22 19.72 -24.95 2.36
N SER A 23 18.75 -25.00 3.28
CA SER A 23 17.35 -24.77 2.95
C SER A 23 17.24 -23.36 2.40
N GLU A 24 17.17 -23.26 1.09
CA GLU A 24 16.86 -22.05 0.35
C GLU A 24 15.64 -21.39 1.02
N ALA A 25 15.88 -20.27 1.72
CA ALA A 25 14.81 -19.50 2.34
C ALA A 25 13.97 -18.93 1.19
N LYS A 26 12.95 -19.68 0.76
CA LYS A 26 11.90 -19.20 -0.14
C LYS A 26 11.27 -17.99 0.53
N GLY A 27 11.78 -16.80 0.20
CA GLY A 27 11.24 -15.53 0.67
C GLY A 27 9.73 -15.54 0.44
N LYS A 28 8.96 -15.29 1.50
CA LYS A 28 7.51 -15.17 1.41
C LYS A 28 7.20 -14.17 0.30
N LYS A 29 6.67 -14.64 -0.84
CA LYS A 29 6.22 -13.76 -1.92
C LYS A 29 5.25 -12.75 -1.30
N GLU A 30 5.55 -11.47 -1.46
CA GLU A 30 4.71 -10.41 -0.90
C GLU A 30 3.30 -10.54 -1.51
N LYS A 31 2.26 -10.56 -0.66
CA LYS A 31 0.88 -10.80 -1.11
C LYS A 31 0.47 -9.64 -2.01
N VAL A 32 0.08 -9.95 -3.24
CA VAL A 32 -0.44 -8.98 -4.21
C VAL A 32 -1.94 -9.16 -4.32
N CYS A 33 -2.69 -8.07 -4.33
CA CYS A 33 -4.15 -8.07 -4.46
C CYS A 33 -4.61 -7.15 -5.59
N THR A 34 -5.83 -7.38 -6.07
CA THR A 34 -6.52 -6.51 -7.01
C THR A 34 -7.92 -6.25 -6.46
N LYS A 35 -8.31 -4.97 -6.42
CA LYS A 35 -9.64 -4.49 -6.04
C LYS A 35 -10.24 -3.69 -7.20
N GLY A 36 -10.96 -4.40 -8.06
CA GLY A 36 -11.65 -3.82 -9.20
C GLY A 36 -10.73 -2.99 -10.11
N TRP A 37 -11.25 -1.85 -10.55
CA TRP A 37 -10.53 -0.90 -11.39
C TRP A 37 -9.71 0.12 -10.57
N GLU A 38 -10.00 0.28 -9.27
CA GLU A 38 -9.39 1.32 -8.45
C GLU A 38 -7.97 0.99 -7.98
N CYS A 39 -7.66 -0.30 -7.80
CA CYS A 39 -6.34 -0.72 -7.31
C CYS A 39 -5.98 -2.10 -7.86
N GLN A 40 -4.92 -2.17 -8.68
CA GLN A 40 -4.54 -3.41 -9.36
C GLN A 40 -3.10 -3.82 -9.04
N GLY A 41 -2.90 -5.12 -8.81
CA GLY A 41 -1.57 -5.73 -8.86
C GLY A 41 -0.57 -5.22 -7.82
N SER A 42 -1.03 -4.78 -6.65
CA SER A 42 -0.13 -4.28 -5.60
C SER A 42 -0.42 -4.87 -4.21
N LYS A 43 0.60 -4.86 -3.36
CA LYS A 43 0.49 -5.19 -1.93
C LYS A 43 -0.41 -4.24 -1.16
N TYR A 44 -0.46 -2.98 -1.59
CA TYR A 44 -1.28 -1.95 -0.95
C TYR A 44 -2.77 -2.16 -1.26
N CYS A 45 -3.10 -2.79 -2.38
CA CYS A 45 -4.48 -3.10 -2.76
C CYS A 45 -5.13 -4.21 -1.91
N CYS A 46 -4.37 -4.84 -0.99
CA CYS A 46 -4.93 -5.84 -0.09
C CYS A 46 -5.80 -5.24 1.03
N ASN A 47 -5.71 -3.93 1.26
CA ASN A 47 -6.52 -3.18 2.22
C ASN A 47 -7.79 -2.57 1.58
N LEU A 48 -8.45 -1.65 2.28
CA LEU A 48 -9.57 -0.86 1.73
C LEU A 48 -9.07 0.12 0.66
N THR A 49 -9.88 0.30 -0.38
CA THR A 49 -9.74 1.40 -1.35
C THR A 49 -10.32 2.69 -0.75
N ILE A 50 -10.06 3.83 -1.37
CA ILE A 50 -10.57 5.11 -0.88
C ILE A 50 -12.11 5.12 -0.92
N SER A 51 -12.73 4.60 -1.99
CA SER A 51 -14.19 4.55 -2.11
C SER A 51 -14.87 3.63 -1.09
N ASP A 52 -14.16 2.62 -0.55
CA ASP A 52 -14.68 1.72 0.49
C ASP A 52 -15.00 2.48 1.81
N TYR A 53 -14.29 3.57 2.12
CA TYR A 53 -14.42 4.28 3.41
C TYR A 53 -14.67 5.79 3.31
N PHE A 54 -14.46 6.39 2.15
CA PHE A 54 -14.68 7.80 1.88
C PHE A 54 -15.68 7.93 0.73
N GLN A 55 -16.94 8.11 1.08
CA GLN A 55 -18.08 8.17 0.15
C GLN A 55 -18.38 9.60 -0.30
N VAL A 56 -19.13 9.70 -1.41
CA VAL A 56 -19.56 10.97 -2.02
C VAL A 56 -20.12 11.95 -0.99
N TYR A 57 -21.03 11.49 -0.12
CA TYR A 57 -21.67 12.39 0.86
C TYR A 57 -20.67 13.00 1.85
N GLN A 58 -19.59 12.29 2.19
CA GLN A 58 -18.54 12.80 3.08
C GLN A 58 -17.72 13.86 2.37
N PHE A 59 -17.42 13.67 1.09
CA PHE A 59 -16.75 14.66 0.26
C PHE A 59 -17.59 15.93 0.11
N GLU A 60 -18.89 15.78 -0.20
CA GLU A 60 -19.81 16.92 -0.32
C GLU A 60 -19.98 17.67 1.01
N ASN A 61 -20.03 16.96 2.14
CA ASN A 61 -20.08 17.59 3.45
C ASN A 61 -18.78 18.32 3.80
N LEU A 62 -17.62 17.72 3.51
CA LEU A 62 -16.31 18.31 3.80
C LEU A 62 -16.08 19.59 2.97
N PHE A 63 -16.55 19.60 1.72
CA PHE A 63 -16.38 20.71 0.79
C PHE A 63 -17.70 21.36 0.39
N SER A 64 -18.56 21.60 1.38
CA SER A 64 -19.93 22.10 1.20
C SER A 64 -20.03 23.50 0.58
N LYS A 65 -18.95 24.29 0.59
CA LYS A 65 -18.89 25.64 0.04
C LYS A 65 -18.07 25.80 -1.22
N ARG A 66 -17.44 24.73 -1.73
CA ARG A 66 -16.53 24.81 -2.90
C ARG A 66 -17.23 25.29 -4.19
N ASN A 67 -18.54 25.08 -4.27
CA ASN A 67 -19.40 25.43 -5.41
C ASN A 67 -20.26 26.67 -5.12
N SER A 68 -19.92 27.46 -4.10
CA SER A 68 -20.61 28.73 -3.83
C SER A 68 -20.35 29.70 -4.99
N PRO A 69 -21.28 30.63 -5.31
CA PRO A 69 -21.09 31.60 -6.40
C PRO A 69 -19.85 32.49 -6.24
N ILE A 70 -19.34 32.65 -5.02
CA ILE A 70 -18.12 33.42 -4.73
C ILE A 70 -16.83 32.63 -4.96
N SER A 71 -16.92 31.31 -5.15
CA SER A 71 -15.76 30.45 -5.35
C SER A 71 -15.22 30.60 -6.77
N HIS A 72 -13.89 30.61 -6.92
CA HIS A 72 -13.27 30.76 -8.24
C HIS A 72 -13.27 29.48 -9.08
N ALA A 73 -13.62 28.33 -8.49
CA ALA A 73 -13.54 27.00 -9.10
C ALA A 73 -14.86 26.22 -8.99
N VAL A 74 -15.99 26.90 -9.20
CA VAL A 74 -17.33 26.29 -9.14
C VAL A 74 -17.44 25.14 -10.15
N GLY A 75 -17.83 23.97 -9.65
CA GLY A 75 -18.02 22.76 -10.45
C GLY A 75 -16.73 22.07 -10.89
N PHE A 76 -15.55 22.61 -10.55
CA PHE A 76 -14.26 22.06 -10.98
C PHE A 76 -13.87 20.82 -10.16
N TRP A 77 -14.07 20.86 -8.84
CA TRP A 77 -13.72 19.77 -7.94
C TRP A 77 -14.93 18.84 -7.75
N ASP A 78 -14.81 17.59 -8.16
CA ASP A 78 -15.84 16.57 -7.93
C ASP A 78 -15.24 15.27 -7.38
N TYR A 79 -16.09 14.50 -6.70
CA TYR A 79 -15.68 13.26 -6.04
C TYR A 79 -15.20 12.20 -7.04
N GLN A 80 -15.85 12.09 -8.20
CA GLN A 80 -15.50 11.08 -9.18
C GLN A 80 -14.12 11.35 -9.76
N SER A 81 -13.80 12.60 -10.08
CA SER A 81 -12.46 13.01 -10.51
C SER A 81 -11.39 12.71 -9.45
N PHE A 82 -11.70 12.92 -8.17
CA PHE A 82 -10.80 12.56 -7.07
C PHE A 82 -10.50 11.05 -7.03
N ILE A 83 -11.53 10.20 -7.09
CA ILE A 83 -11.34 8.73 -7.08
C ILE A 83 -10.63 8.25 -8.35
N LEU A 84 -10.96 8.80 -9.52
CA LEU A 84 -10.27 8.45 -10.76
C LEU A 84 -8.78 8.79 -10.69
N ALA A 85 -8.44 9.98 -10.20
CA ALA A 85 -7.05 10.40 -10.03
C ALA A 85 -6.32 9.53 -8.99
N SER A 86 -7.00 9.11 -7.91
CA SER A 86 -6.37 8.30 -6.88
C SER A 86 -6.02 6.89 -7.34
N THR A 87 -6.67 6.34 -8.36
CA THR A 87 -6.35 5.00 -8.89
C THR A 87 -4.91 4.83 -9.35
N LEU A 88 -4.27 5.92 -9.79
CA LEU A 88 -2.86 5.92 -10.19
C LEU A 88 -1.92 5.71 -9.01
N PHE A 89 -2.35 6.11 -7.80
CA PHE A 89 -1.51 6.14 -6.61
C PHE A 89 -1.98 5.19 -5.50
N GLN A 90 -3.19 4.66 -5.56
CA GLN A 90 -3.69 3.65 -4.63
C GLN A 90 -2.84 2.37 -4.66
N PRO A 91 -2.38 1.85 -5.82
CA PRO A 91 -1.41 0.75 -5.88
C PRO A 91 -0.03 1.13 -5.33
N LEU A 92 0.26 2.41 -5.13
CA LEU A 92 1.51 2.92 -4.55
C LEU A 92 1.40 3.23 -3.06
N GLY A 93 0.21 3.10 -2.48
CA GLY A 93 -0.03 3.27 -1.04
C GLY A 93 -0.93 4.43 -0.65
N PHE A 94 -1.32 5.31 -1.60
CA PHE A 94 -2.15 6.48 -1.31
C PHE A 94 -3.55 6.06 -0.84
N GLY A 95 -3.90 6.36 0.41
CA GLY A 95 -5.18 5.98 1.01
C GLY A 95 -5.37 4.47 1.18
N THR A 96 -4.33 3.66 0.97
CA THR A 96 -4.38 2.20 1.04
C THR A 96 -3.43 1.63 2.09
N THR A 97 -2.58 2.45 2.70
CA THR A 97 -1.52 2.00 3.62
C THR A 97 -1.99 1.84 5.08
N GLY A 98 -1.47 0.80 5.73
CA GLY A 98 -1.74 0.50 7.14
C GLY A 98 -3.07 -0.22 7.33
N GLY A 99 -4.11 0.51 7.72
CA GLY A 99 -5.46 -0.01 7.94
C GLY A 99 -6.47 1.13 8.03
N LYS A 100 -7.76 0.83 8.17
CA LYS A 100 -8.86 1.80 8.00
C LYS A 100 -8.63 3.15 8.68
N LEU A 101 -8.25 3.16 9.97
CA LEU A 101 -8.01 4.40 10.70
C LEU A 101 -6.85 5.23 10.13
N MET A 102 -5.75 4.58 9.73
CA MET A 102 -4.61 5.26 9.11
C MET A 102 -4.96 5.79 7.72
N GLN A 103 -5.68 5.01 6.92
CA GLN A 103 -6.15 5.41 5.60
C GLN A 103 -7.07 6.64 5.68
N MET A 104 -8.00 6.65 6.65
CA MET A 104 -8.85 7.83 6.90
C MET A 104 -8.03 9.05 7.35
N LYS A 105 -7.02 8.86 8.20
CA LYS A 105 -6.12 9.95 8.62
C LYS A 105 -5.32 10.52 7.45
N GLU A 106 -4.80 9.66 6.58
CA GLU A 106 -4.04 10.07 5.38
C GLU A 106 -4.90 10.93 4.45
N ILE A 107 -6.12 10.46 4.12
CA ILE A 107 -7.04 11.22 3.28
C ILE A 107 -7.48 12.52 3.94
N ALA A 108 -7.77 12.51 5.24
CA ALA A 108 -8.10 13.74 5.97
C ALA A 108 -6.94 14.75 5.96
N ALA A 109 -5.71 14.29 6.16
CA ALA A 109 -4.52 15.15 6.13
C ALA A 109 -4.27 15.72 4.73
N PHE A 110 -4.36 14.89 3.69
CA PHE A 110 -4.20 15.30 2.29
C PHE A 110 -5.26 16.36 1.91
N LEU A 111 -6.54 16.05 2.15
CA LEU A 111 -7.65 16.94 1.81
C LEU A 111 -7.64 18.22 2.64
N GLY A 112 -7.24 18.16 3.91
CA GLY A 112 -7.06 19.35 4.76
C GLY A 112 -5.93 20.25 4.26
N HIS A 113 -4.82 19.68 3.81
CA HIS A 113 -3.71 20.44 3.24
C HIS A 113 -4.06 21.09 1.90
N VAL A 114 -4.69 20.34 0.98
CA VAL A 114 -5.15 20.90 -0.31
C VAL A 114 -6.22 21.96 -0.08
N GLY A 115 -7.14 21.71 0.86
CA GLY A 115 -8.19 22.66 1.24
C GLY A 115 -7.63 23.97 1.78
N SER A 116 -6.55 23.96 2.57
CA SER A 116 -5.94 25.20 3.07
C SER A 116 -5.24 26.02 1.98
N GLN A 117 -4.69 25.37 0.94
CA GLN A 117 -4.09 26.07 -0.20
C GLN A 117 -5.12 26.66 -1.17
N THR A 118 -6.35 26.15 -1.14
CA THR A 118 -7.43 26.55 -2.06
C THR A 118 -8.57 27.30 -1.36
N SER A 119 -8.42 27.58 -0.07
CA SER A 119 -9.35 28.42 0.69
C SER A 119 -9.26 29.87 0.21
N CYS A 120 -10.42 30.50 0.04
CA CYS A 120 -10.54 31.93 -0.26
C CYS A 120 -10.75 32.74 1.02
#